data_AF-A0A6V7JDU6-F1
#
_entry.id   AF-A0A6V7JDU6-F1
#
_cell.length_a   1.000
_cell.length_b   1.000
_cell.length_c   1.000
_cell.angle_alpha   90.00
_cell.angle_beta   90.00
_cell.angle_gamma   90.00
#
_symmetry.space_group_name_H-M   'P 1'
#
loop_
_entity.id
_entity.type
_entity.pdbx_description
1 polymer ?
#
loop_
_entity_poly.entity_id
_entity_poly.type
_entity_poly.pdbx_seq_one_letter_code
_entity_poly.pdbx_strand_id
1 'polypeptide(L)'
;VVVLLGTAASDEDCARLLCKADILLSLIELLKAKQEDDEIVLQIIYVFYQIAMHESTRDYLIKETGNEAPGYLIDLMHDKNPAIRRVCDACLDVIALCDKDWAARIKVEKFRSHNQQWLEMVESIAVDNTSNHLVVDEDDSLPPFMSGDLLKHTMLFPSGNSTSFITDDGESMIKSGIESSDNSSRPASR
;
A
#
# COMPACT_ATOMS: atom_id res chain seq x y z
N VAL A 1 -27.09 17.96 0.82
CA VAL A 1 -26.32 18.75 1.81
C VAL A 1 -24.83 18.48 1.70
N VAL A 2 -24.35 17.22 1.75
CA VAL A 2 -22.92 16.90 1.63
C VAL A 2 -22.29 17.41 0.31
N VAL A 3 -23.01 17.30 -0.82
CA VAL A 3 -22.58 17.86 -2.12
C VAL A 3 -22.31 19.38 -2.03
N LEU A 4 -23.14 20.11 -1.30
CA LEU A 4 -22.96 21.55 -1.08
C LEU A 4 -21.70 21.83 -0.26
N LEU A 5 -21.45 21.03 0.78
CA LEU A 5 -20.23 21.13 1.59
C LEU A 5 -18.98 20.88 0.73
N GLY A 6 -19.00 19.87 -0.13
CA GLY A 6 -17.87 19.58 -1.02
C GLY A 6 -17.61 20.69 -2.04
N THR A 7 -18.69 21.30 -2.55
CA THR A 7 -18.58 22.45 -3.46
C THR A 7 -18.04 23.67 -2.72
N ALA A 8 -18.57 23.97 -1.52
CA ALA A 8 -18.09 25.09 -0.71
C ALA A 8 -16.63 24.92 -0.28
N ALA A 9 -16.21 23.70 0.08
CA ALA A 9 -14.84 23.39 0.48
C ALA A 9 -13.81 23.57 -0.65
N SER A 10 -14.23 23.73 -1.91
CA SER A 10 -13.31 24.10 -2.99
C SER A 10 -12.73 25.51 -2.80
N ASP A 11 -13.43 26.38 -2.07
CA ASP A 11 -12.93 27.67 -1.60
C ASP A 11 -12.27 27.53 -0.21
N GLU A 12 -11.10 28.15 -0.05
CA GLU A 12 -10.28 27.97 1.14
C GLU A 12 -10.91 28.63 2.39
N ASP A 13 -11.56 29.79 2.24
CA ASP A 13 -12.24 30.46 3.35
C ASP A 13 -13.43 29.65 3.84
N CYS A 14 -14.22 29.12 2.90
CA CYS A 14 -15.28 28.18 3.22
C CYS A 14 -14.75 26.91 3.90
N ALA A 15 -13.68 26.30 3.39
CA ALA A 15 -13.05 25.14 4.02
C ALA A 15 -12.65 25.42 5.47
N ARG A 16 -12.03 26.59 5.74
CA ARG A 16 -11.70 27.02 7.12
C ARG A 16 -12.93 27.14 8.01
N LEU A 17 -14.04 27.66 7.49
CA LEU A 17 -15.30 27.75 8.24
C LEU A 17 -15.86 26.37 8.58
N LEU A 18 -15.77 25.40 7.67
CA LEU A 18 -16.20 24.02 7.92
C LEU A 18 -15.38 23.37 9.04
N CYS A 19 -14.05 23.56 9.04
CA CYS A 19 -13.18 23.08 10.11
C CYS A 19 -13.52 23.75 11.45
N LYS A 20 -13.70 25.08 11.47
CA LYS A 20 -14.06 25.82 12.70
C LYS A 20 -15.41 25.43 13.30
N ALA A 21 -16.32 24.93 12.47
CA ALA A 21 -17.63 24.46 12.90
C ALA A 21 -17.66 22.94 13.18
N ASP A 22 -16.49 22.30 13.24
CA ASP A 22 -16.32 20.86 13.49
C ASP A 22 -17.13 19.95 12.55
N ILE A 23 -17.42 20.43 11.34
CA ILE A 23 -18.23 19.70 10.36
C ILE A 23 -17.57 18.39 9.96
N LEU A 24 -16.24 18.33 9.92
CA LEU A 24 -15.51 17.10 9.57
C LEU A 24 -15.75 15.98 10.58
N LEU A 25 -15.88 16.30 11.87
CA LEU A 25 -16.20 15.30 12.90
C LEU A 25 -17.60 14.73 12.65
N SER A 26 -18.58 15.60 12.37
CA SER A 26 -19.94 15.16 12.00
C SER A 26 -19.96 14.35 10.70
N LEU A 27 -19.09 14.65 9.74
CA LEU A 27 -18.96 13.87 8.50
C LEU A 27 -18.37 12.48 8.76
N ILE A 28 -17.45 12.32 9.72
CA ILE A 28 -16.93 11.00 10.12
C ILE A 28 -18.04 10.19 10.79
N GLU A 29 -18.83 10.79 11.68
CA GLU A 29 -19.99 10.13 12.28
C GLU A 29 -21.02 9.71 11.22
N LEU A 30 -21.28 10.59 10.25
CA LEU A 30 -22.16 10.29 9.13
C LEU A 30 -21.62 9.15 8.26
N LEU A 31 -20.31 9.14 7.99
CA LEU A 31 -19.63 8.08 7.24
C LEU A 31 -19.84 6.73 7.92
N LYS A 32 -19.60 6.65 9.24
CA LYS A 32 -19.84 5.45 10.05
C LYS A 32 -21.31 4.99 9.97
N ALA A 33 -22.24 5.94 10.06
CA ALA A 33 -23.67 5.65 10.07
C ALA A 33 -24.25 5.27 8.69
N LYS A 34 -23.56 5.61 7.59
CA LYS A 34 -24.04 5.47 6.21
C LYS A 34 -23.07 4.70 5.30
N GLN A 35 -22.27 3.79 5.84
CA GLN A 35 -21.31 3.00 5.05
C GLN A 35 -21.95 2.15 3.93
N GLU A 36 -23.24 1.80 4.01
CA GLU A 36 -23.94 1.06 2.96
C GLU A 36 -24.44 1.94 1.79
N ASP A 37 -24.33 3.26 1.92
CA ASP A 37 -24.75 4.22 0.90
C ASP A 37 -23.53 4.78 0.18
N ASP A 38 -23.16 4.12 -0.93
CA ASP A 38 -21.99 4.47 -1.75
C ASP A 38 -21.95 5.96 -2.14
N GLU A 39 -23.11 6.57 -2.43
CA GLU A 39 -23.17 7.98 -2.84
C GLU A 39 -22.82 8.88 -1.66
N ILE A 40 -23.35 8.61 -0.47
CA ILE A 40 -22.99 9.39 0.73
C ILE A 40 -21.51 9.22 1.07
N VAL A 41 -20.99 7.99 1.01
CA VAL A 41 -19.57 7.71 1.25
C VAL A 41 -18.70 8.50 0.26
N LEU A 42 -18.99 8.42 -1.03
CA LEU A 42 -18.27 9.13 -2.08
C LEU A 42 -18.27 10.65 -1.86
N GLN A 43 -19.42 11.23 -1.52
CA GLN A 43 -19.53 12.66 -1.29
C GLN A 43 -18.75 13.11 -0.04
N ILE A 44 -18.72 12.31 1.02
CA ILE A 44 -17.93 12.61 2.23
C ILE A 44 -16.43 12.59 1.90
N ILE A 45 -15.96 11.55 1.20
CA ILE A 45 -14.56 11.45 0.78
C ILE A 45 -14.18 12.65 -0.09
N TYR A 46 -15.07 13.09 -0.98
CA TYR A 46 -14.84 14.28 -1.80
C TYR A 46 -14.69 15.55 -0.96
N VAL A 47 -15.46 15.70 0.13
CA VAL A 47 -15.24 16.80 1.08
C VAL A 47 -13.85 16.69 1.70
N PHE A 48 -13.44 15.50 2.17
CA PHE A 48 -12.11 15.31 2.75
C PHE A 48 -11.00 15.63 1.75
N TYR A 49 -11.14 15.23 0.49
CA TYR A 49 -10.23 15.59 -0.59
C TYR A 49 -10.09 17.12 -0.73
N GLN A 50 -11.21 17.84 -0.76
CA GLN A 50 -11.18 19.30 -0.85
C GLN A 50 -10.51 19.95 0.37
N ILE A 51 -10.75 19.43 1.58
CA ILE A 51 -10.08 19.93 2.78
C ILE A 51 -8.56 19.65 2.75
N ALA A 52 -8.15 18.49 2.24
CA ALA A 52 -6.74 18.09 2.15
C ALA A 52 -5.97 18.96 1.15
N MET A 53 -6.62 19.44 0.08
CA MET A 53 -6.01 20.31 -0.92
C MET A 53 -5.46 21.61 -0.32
N HIS A 54 -6.14 22.17 0.66
CA HIS A 54 -5.76 23.46 1.24
C HIS A 54 -4.72 23.32 2.36
N GLU A 55 -3.66 24.12 2.31
CA GLU A 55 -2.62 24.14 3.34
C GLU A 55 -3.17 24.57 4.70
N SER A 56 -4.13 25.48 4.72
CA SER A 56 -4.71 25.99 5.97
C SER A 56 -5.63 25.01 6.70
N THR A 57 -6.05 23.91 6.08
CA THR A 57 -7.04 22.98 6.67
C THR A 57 -6.62 21.51 6.68
N ARG A 58 -5.60 21.10 5.92
CA ARG A 58 -5.13 19.71 5.89
C ARG A 58 -4.71 19.16 7.26
N ASP A 59 -4.08 19.99 8.08
CA ASP A 59 -3.67 19.60 9.43
C ASP A 59 -4.87 19.30 10.31
N TYR A 60 -5.97 20.04 10.15
CA TYR A 60 -7.22 19.76 10.84
C TYR A 60 -7.79 18.41 10.42
N LEU A 61 -7.85 18.13 9.11
CA LEU A 61 -8.32 16.84 8.59
C LEU A 61 -7.52 15.67 9.17
N ILE A 62 -6.20 15.80 9.28
CA ILE A 62 -5.32 14.72 9.72
C ILE A 62 -5.36 14.56 11.26
N LYS A 63 -5.17 15.65 12.00
CA LYS A 63 -4.89 15.59 13.44
C LYS A 63 -6.13 15.83 14.30
N GLU A 64 -6.91 16.87 13.97
CA GLU A 64 -8.07 17.28 14.78
C GLU A 64 -9.25 16.31 14.63
N THR A 65 -9.27 15.50 13.56
CA THR A 65 -10.19 14.36 13.44
C THR A 65 -9.75 13.11 14.21
N GLY A 66 -8.78 13.23 15.13
CA GLY A 66 -8.30 12.11 15.93
C GLY A 66 -7.56 11.05 15.12
N ASN A 67 -6.94 11.41 13.99
CA ASN A 67 -6.31 10.50 13.05
C ASN A 67 -7.27 9.50 12.38
N GLU A 68 -8.59 9.70 12.51
CA GLU A 68 -9.59 8.79 11.95
C GLU A 68 -9.76 8.97 10.44
N ALA A 69 -9.79 10.21 9.94
CA ALA A 69 -10.07 10.45 8.51
C ALA A 69 -9.06 9.76 7.58
N PRO A 70 -7.72 9.86 7.79
CA PRO A 70 -6.77 9.12 6.97
C PRO A 70 -6.89 7.60 7.11
N GLY A 71 -7.27 7.10 8.30
CA GLY A 71 -7.54 5.68 8.52
C GLY A 71 -8.71 5.18 7.67
N TYR A 72 -9.83 5.89 7.69
CA TYR A 72 -10.98 5.58 6.85
C TYR A 72 -10.66 5.62 5.37
N LEU A 73 -9.89 6.62 4.92
CA LEU A 73 -9.47 6.72 3.53
C LEU A 73 -8.63 5.52 3.10
N ILE A 74 -7.78 5.00 3.98
CA ILE A 74 -7.02 3.78 3.75
C ILE A 74 -7.96 2.59 3.59
N ASP A 75 -8.90 2.36 4.51
CA ASP A 75 -9.83 1.23 4.41
C ASP A 75 -10.65 1.28 3.10
N LEU A 76 -11.08 2.48 2.73
CA LEU A 76 -11.89 2.74 1.53
C LEU A 76 -11.10 2.65 0.21
N MET A 77 -9.76 2.54 0.25
CA MET A 77 -8.98 2.29 -0.97
C MET A 77 -9.28 0.92 -1.60
N HIS A 78 -9.84 0.01 -0.79
CA HIS A 78 -10.22 -1.35 -1.19
C HIS A 78 -11.74 -1.51 -1.42
N ASP A 79 -12.48 -0.40 -1.47
CA ASP A 79 -13.93 -0.41 -1.63
C ASP A 79 -14.37 -1.07 -2.96
N LYS A 80 -15.59 -1.62 -3.02
CA LYS A 80 -16.12 -2.25 -4.24
C LYS A 80 -16.38 -1.22 -5.34
N ASN A 81 -16.77 -0.01 -4.99
CA ASN A 81 -17.10 1.06 -5.90
C ASN A 81 -15.81 1.73 -6.44
N PRO A 82 -15.57 1.71 -7.77
CA PRO A 82 -14.36 2.29 -8.36
C PRO A 82 -14.27 3.80 -8.23
N ALA A 83 -15.40 4.51 -8.07
CA ALA A 83 -15.39 5.95 -7.86
C ALA A 83 -14.85 6.30 -6.47
N ILE A 84 -15.28 5.57 -5.43
CA ILE A 84 -14.79 5.70 -4.06
C ILE A 84 -13.28 5.48 -4.04
N ARG A 85 -12.81 4.34 -4.58
CA ARG A 85 -11.37 4.03 -4.65
C ARG A 85 -10.56 5.13 -5.29
N ARG A 86 -11.04 5.70 -6.42
CA ARG A 86 -10.34 6.76 -7.15
C ARG A 86 -10.18 8.04 -6.31
N VAL A 87 -11.25 8.48 -5.64
CA VAL A 87 -11.18 9.73 -4.84
C VAL A 87 -10.39 9.50 -3.56
N CYS A 88 -10.51 8.33 -2.91
CA CYS A 88 -9.67 7.95 -1.78
C CYS A 88 -8.18 7.95 -2.15
N ASP A 89 -7.82 7.29 -3.24
CA ASP A 89 -6.43 7.20 -3.69
C ASP A 89 -5.81 8.59 -3.92
N ALA A 90 -6.55 9.48 -4.60
CA ALA A 90 -6.15 10.86 -4.82
C ALA A 90 -6.03 11.65 -3.50
N CYS A 91 -6.96 11.47 -2.56
CA CYS A 91 -6.90 12.14 -1.26
C CYS A 91 -5.70 11.67 -0.42
N LEU A 92 -5.42 10.37 -0.43
CA LEU A 92 -4.28 9.79 0.28
C LEU A 92 -2.94 10.27 -0.31
N ASP A 93 -2.84 10.45 -1.62
CA ASP A 93 -1.64 11.03 -2.24
C ASP A 93 -1.37 12.44 -1.72
N VAL A 94 -2.41 13.24 -1.54
CA VAL A 94 -2.30 14.60 -0.99
C VAL A 94 -1.83 14.56 0.46
N ILE A 95 -2.44 13.69 1.27
CA ILE A 95 -2.03 13.50 2.68
C ILE A 95 -0.56 13.07 2.76
N ALA A 96 -0.14 12.13 1.90
CA ALA A 96 1.25 11.63 1.85
C ALA A 96 2.28 12.70 1.47
N LEU A 97 1.88 13.76 0.74
CA LEU A 97 2.76 14.89 0.46
C LEU A 97 2.97 15.80 1.68
N CYS A 98 2.06 15.77 2.64
CA CYS A 98 2.01 16.75 3.73
C CYS A 98 2.47 16.19 5.08
N ASP A 99 2.24 14.91 5.32
CA ASP A 99 2.54 14.25 6.59
C ASP A 99 3.41 13.01 6.37
N LYS A 100 4.62 13.02 6.93
CA LYS A 100 5.63 11.97 6.71
C LYS A 100 5.24 10.63 7.34
N ASP A 101 4.56 10.66 8.47
CA ASP A 101 4.17 9.44 9.20
C ASP A 101 3.03 8.75 8.45
N TRP A 102 2.05 9.53 7.99
CA TRP A 102 1.00 9.02 7.10
C TRP A 102 1.54 8.61 5.73
N ALA A 103 2.50 9.33 5.16
CA ALA A 103 3.14 8.93 3.91
C ALA A 103 3.77 7.53 4.00
N ALA A 104 4.45 7.24 5.11
CA ALA A 104 5.05 5.92 5.34
C ALA A 104 3.97 4.82 5.41
N ARG A 105 2.87 5.06 6.14
CA ARG A 105 1.75 4.11 6.27
C ARG A 105 1.03 3.87 4.94
N ILE A 106 0.68 4.95 4.24
CA ILE A 106 0.00 4.91 2.94
C ILE A 106 0.85 4.15 1.92
N LYS A 107 2.17 4.40 1.89
CA LYS A 107 3.10 3.71 1.00
C LYS A 107 3.11 2.20 1.25
N VAL A 108 3.15 1.77 2.51
CA VAL A 108 3.10 0.35 2.87
C VAL A 108 1.79 -0.28 2.39
N GLU A 109 0.67 0.41 2.59
CA GLU A 109 -0.64 -0.13 2.21
C GLU A 109 -0.84 -0.20 0.70
N LYS A 110 -0.43 0.84 -0.04
CA LYS A 110 -0.42 0.80 -1.52
C LYS A 110 0.48 -0.32 -2.05
N PHE A 111 1.64 -0.54 -1.42
CA PHE A 111 2.52 -1.65 -1.78
C PHE A 111 1.85 -3.00 -1.54
N ARG A 112 1.19 -3.19 -0.39
CA ARG A 112 0.46 -4.42 -0.07
C ARG A 112 -0.68 -4.68 -1.05
N SER A 113 -1.49 -3.65 -1.32
CA SER A 113 -2.59 -3.71 -2.28
C SER A 113 -2.10 -4.15 -3.67
N HIS A 114 -1.03 -3.53 -4.17
CA HIS A 114 -0.48 -3.87 -5.48
C HIS A 114 0.08 -5.30 -5.55
N ASN A 115 0.71 -5.77 -4.47
CA ASN A 115 1.38 -7.08 -4.43
C ASN A 115 0.55 -8.16 -3.72
N GLN A 116 -0.75 -7.96 -3.54
CA GLN A 116 -1.58 -8.79 -2.66
C GLN A 116 -1.51 -10.29 -3.00
N GLN A 117 -1.63 -10.66 -4.28
CA GLN A 117 -1.58 -12.06 -4.72
C GLN A 117 -0.24 -12.74 -4.40
N TRP A 118 0.86 -11.99 -4.53
CA TRP A 118 2.19 -12.50 -4.20
C TRP A 118 2.33 -12.64 -2.68
N LEU A 119 1.85 -11.67 -1.91
CA LEU A 119 1.86 -11.73 -0.45
C LEU A 119 1.06 -12.93 0.07
N GLU A 120 -0.13 -13.18 -0.48
CA GLU A 120 -0.97 -14.34 -0.13
C GLU A 120 -0.24 -15.67 -0.40
N MET A 121 0.44 -15.80 -1.55
CA MET A 121 1.22 -17.00 -1.89
C MET A 121 2.42 -17.20 -0.94
N VAL A 122 3.13 -16.13 -0.62
CA VAL A 122 4.29 -16.19 0.29
C VAL A 122 3.85 -16.56 1.70
N GLU A 123 2.71 -16.03 2.16
CA GLU A 123 2.13 -16.36 3.46
C GLU A 123 1.66 -17.82 3.51
N SER A 124 1.03 -18.35 2.45
CA SER A 124 0.61 -19.76 2.40
C SER A 124 1.80 -20.72 2.49
N ILE A 125 2.90 -20.42 1.79
CA ILE A 125 4.14 -21.23 1.85
C ILE A 125 4.75 -21.19 3.25
N ALA A 126 4.75 -20.03 3.92
CA ALA A 126 5.25 -19.90 5.28
C ALA A 126 4.42 -20.71 6.30
N VAL A 127 3.09 -20.72 6.14
CA VAL A 127 2.17 -21.51 6.99
C VAL A 127 2.34 -23.01 6.75
N ASP A 128 2.49 -23.44 5.49
CA ASP A 128 2.73 -24.85 5.15
C ASP A 128 4.09 -25.35 5.67
N ASN A 129 5.12 -24.51 5.64
CA ASN A 129 6.42 -24.83 6.24
C ASN A 129 6.37 -24.87 7.77
N THR A 130 5.60 -23.99 8.41
CA THR A 130 5.39 -23.99 9.87
C THR A 130 4.59 -25.23 10.31
N SER A 131 3.60 -25.65 9.53
CA SER A 131 2.81 -26.86 9.78
C SER A 131 3.62 -28.14 9.59
N ASN A 132 4.66 -28.12 8.73
CA ASN A 132 5.63 -29.20 8.59
C ASN A 132 6.79 -29.15 9.60
N HIS A 133 6.87 -28.11 10.44
CA HIS A 133 7.94 -27.92 11.42
C HIS A 133 7.40 -27.80 12.85
N LEU A 134 6.73 -28.86 13.32
CA LEU A 134 6.25 -29.02 14.70
C LEU A 134 7.35 -29.13 15.78
N VAL A 135 8.57 -28.63 15.56
CA VAL A 135 9.62 -28.56 16.59
C VAL A 135 10.71 -27.58 16.17
N VAL A 136 10.62 -26.29 16.52
CA VAL A 136 11.78 -25.52 17.01
C VAL A 136 11.29 -24.39 17.93
N ASP A 137 11.94 -24.37 19.10
CA ASP A 137 11.94 -23.46 20.27
C ASP A 137 11.42 -22.02 20.16
N GLU A 138 10.84 -21.58 21.28
CA GLU A 138 10.02 -20.39 21.52
C GLU A 138 10.69 -18.99 21.51
N ASP A 139 11.95 -18.78 21.09
CA ASP A 139 12.68 -17.58 21.56
C ASP A 139 13.13 -16.50 20.55
N ASP A 140 12.63 -16.41 19.31
CA ASP A 140 12.95 -15.23 18.47
C ASP A 140 11.97 -14.98 17.31
N SER A 141 10.76 -14.49 17.62
CA SER A 141 9.70 -14.30 16.60
C SER A 141 9.85 -12.99 15.83
N LEU A 142 10.81 -12.93 14.90
CA LEU A 142 10.76 -11.99 13.78
C LEU A 142 9.68 -12.45 12.77
N PRO A 143 8.96 -11.52 12.13
CA PRO A 143 7.90 -11.87 11.21
C PRO A 143 8.44 -12.60 9.96
N PRO A 144 7.72 -13.60 9.41
CA PRO A 144 8.23 -14.54 8.39
C PRO A 144 8.81 -13.89 7.13
N PHE A 145 8.35 -12.70 6.75
CA PHE A 145 8.84 -11.96 5.58
C PHE A 145 10.25 -11.35 5.77
N MET A 146 10.75 -11.27 7.00
CA MET A 146 12.11 -10.81 7.33
C MET A 146 13.12 -11.96 7.46
N SER A 147 12.64 -13.21 7.52
CA SER A 147 13.50 -14.39 7.58
C SER A 147 14.08 -14.66 6.19
N GLY A 148 15.39 -14.47 6.04
CA GLY A 148 16.13 -14.66 4.79
C GLY A 148 16.03 -16.06 4.17
N ASP A 149 15.47 -17.04 4.90
CA ASP A 149 15.24 -18.39 4.44
C ASP A 149 14.05 -18.53 3.49
N LEU A 150 13.05 -17.63 3.57
CA LEU A 150 11.92 -17.65 2.64
C LEU A 150 12.35 -17.28 1.22
N LEU A 151 13.32 -16.35 1.11
CA LEU A 151 13.89 -15.90 -0.17
C LEU A 151 14.64 -17.02 -0.91
N LYS A 152 15.21 -17.99 -0.18
CA LYS A 152 15.88 -19.16 -0.77
C LYS A 152 14.88 -20.11 -1.42
N HIS A 153 13.66 -20.19 -0.88
CA HIS A 153 12.62 -21.09 -1.36
C HIS A 153 11.82 -20.53 -2.56
N THR A 154 11.78 -19.20 -2.72
CA THR A 154 11.15 -18.54 -3.89
C THR A 154 12.05 -18.48 -5.12
N MET A 155 13.34 -18.80 -5.00
CA MET A 155 14.27 -18.86 -6.13
C MET A 155 13.92 -20.07 -7.00
N LEU A 156 13.09 -19.85 -8.02
CA LEU A 156 12.71 -20.76 -9.12
C LEU A 156 13.88 -21.15 -10.04
N PHE A 157 15.11 -21.24 -9.52
CA PHE A 157 16.23 -21.80 -10.26
C PHE A 157 16.33 -23.28 -9.91
N PRO A 158 16.20 -24.20 -10.89
CA PRO A 158 16.50 -25.61 -10.65
C PRO A 158 17.91 -25.69 -10.08
N SER A 159 18.04 -26.26 -8.88
CA SER A 159 19.33 -26.67 -8.33
C SER A 159 19.89 -27.76 -9.23
N GLY A 160 20.57 -27.33 -10.29
CA GLY A 160 21.08 -28.14 -11.37
C GLY A 160 22.45 -27.64 -11.80
N ASN A 161 23.38 -27.60 -10.85
CA ASN A 161 24.75 -28.11 -10.99
C ASN A 161 25.58 -27.59 -9.83
N SER A 162 25.89 -28.49 -8.89
CA SER A 162 27.04 -28.37 -7.99
C SER A 162 28.30 -28.30 -8.85
N THR A 163 28.69 -27.11 -9.28
CA THR A 163 30.05 -26.88 -9.76
C THR A 163 30.89 -26.64 -8.52
N SER A 164 31.54 -27.73 -8.08
CA SER A 164 32.63 -27.70 -7.11
C SER A 164 33.66 -26.65 -7.54
N PHE A 165 33.84 -25.63 -6.72
CA PHE A 165 35.00 -24.75 -6.81
C PHE A 165 36.25 -25.57 -6.47
N ILE A 166 36.93 -26.06 -7.49
CA ILE A 166 38.33 -26.48 -7.39
C ILE A 166 39.15 -25.22 -7.66
N THR A 167 39.92 -24.83 -6.65
CA THR A 167 41.02 -23.87 -6.78
C THR A 167 42.22 -24.63 -7.32
N ASP A 168 42.70 -24.28 -8.51
CA ASP A 168 44.09 -24.55 -8.88
C ASP A 168 44.58 -23.58 -9.96
N ASP A 169 45.79 -23.08 -9.74
CA ASP A 169 46.56 -22.15 -10.56
C ASP A 169 46.98 -22.80 -11.90
N GLY A 170 46.97 -22.02 -12.98
CA GLY A 170 47.64 -22.43 -14.23
C GLY A 170 47.19 -21.69 -15.48
N GLU A 171 48.09 -20.90 -16.07
CA GLU A 171 47.95 -20.22 -17.37
C GLU A 171 47.56 -21.16 -18.52
N SER A 172 46.64 -20.73 -19.39
CA SER A 172 46.78 -20.77 -20.86
C SER A 172 45.54 -20.21 -21.58
N MET A 173 45.79 -19.26 -22.49
CA MET A 173 44.87 -18.85 -23.56
C MET A 173 44.33 -20.05 -24.35
N ILE A 174 43.03 -20.07 -24.69
CA ILE A 174 42.52 -20.34 -26.06
C ILE A 174 41.20 -19.58 -26.27
N LYS A 175 41.11 -18.96 -27.45
CA LYS A 175 40.07 -18.08 -28.01
C LYS A 175 39.16 -18.92 -28.91
N SER A 176 37.83 -18.80 -28.82
CA SER A 176 36.86 -18.81 -29.94
C SER A 176 35.44 -19.19 -29.49
N GLY A 177 34.42 -18.51 -30.02
CA GLY A 177 33.08 -19.09 -30.17
C GLY A 177 31.93 -18.17 -29.78
N ILE A 178 31.56 -17.28 -30.70
CA ILE A 178 30.31 -16.52 -30.72
C ILE A 178 29.16 -17.51 -30.92
N GLU A 179 28.11 -17.43 -30.10
CA GLU A 179 26.73 -17.61 -30.57
C GLU A 179 25.73 -16.99 -29.59
N SER A 180 24.98 -16.03 -30.14
CA SER A 180 23.91 -15.26 -29.52
C SER A 180 22.61 -16.07 -29.49
N SER A 181 21.98 -16.18 -28.32
CA SER A 181 20.55 -16.49 -28.22
C SER A 181 19.89 -15.51 -27.25
N ASP A 182 19.20 -14.56 -27.85
CA ASP A 182 18.21 -13.69 -27.22
C ASP A 182 17.21 -14.54 -26.45
N ASN A 183 17.03 -14.25 -25.16
CA ASN A 183 15.87 -14.71 -24.41
C ASN A 183 15.25 -13.51 -23.66
N SER A 184 14.50 -12.71 -24.42
CA SER A 184 13.69 -11.60 -23.91
C SER A 184 12.45 -12.15 -23.20
N SER A 185 12.60 -12.54 -21.94
CA SER A 185 11.49 -12.99 -21.09
C SER A 185 11.03 -11.85 -20.17
N ARG A 186 10.36 -10.84 -20.72
CA ARG A 186 9.54 -9.89 -19.92
C ARG A 186 8.13 -9.83 -20.52
N PRO A 187 7.06 -10.02 -19.74
CA PRO A 187 5.72 -9.82 -20.24
C PRO A 187 5.41 -8.32 -20.35
N ALA A 188 4.79 -7.92 -21.45
CA ALA A 188 4.31 -6.55 -21.64
C ALA A 188 3.02 -6.34 -20.84
N SER A 189 3.01 -5.33 -19.97
CA SER A 189 1.83 -4.90 -19.22
C SER A 189 0.77 -4.35 -20.18
N ARG A 190 -0.46 -4.84 -20.04
CA ARG A 190 -1.67 -4.19 -20.55
C ARG A 190 -2.42 -3.55 -19.39
#